data_AF-A0A2V5JGA5-F1
#
_entry.id   AF-A0A2V5JGA5-F1
#
_cell.length_a   1.000
_cell.length_b   1.000
_cell.length_c   1.000
_cell.angle_alpha   90.00
_cell.angle_beta   90.00
_cell.angle_gamma   90.00
#
_symmetry.space_group_name_H-M   'P 1'
#
loop_
_entity.id
_entity.type
_entity.pdbx_description
1 polymer ?
#
loop_
_entity_poly.entity_id
_entity_poly.type
_entity_poly.pdbx_seq_one_letter_code
_entity_poly.pdbx_strand_id
1 'polypeptide(L)'
;DTVFALAESPVNQGTLWAGTDDGLVQVTTDDGQHWSNVAPKMPEWSTIDMIEPSPNDGNAAYVAVDRHKLDDFKPYIFKTTDLGKTWSSIVRGIPDGAYVHAVREDPKRKGLLYAGTELGVFASFDDGAHWQPLQLNLPVTPIHDLVVKDDDLVVATHGRSFWVLDDLTPVRQVNAQSAAADVILYQPQTALRLHYPEEFDKRQPVGDNPPPGAIIDYYFKTAPKEEVSLEILDASGKVVRHLSSKEKNEGVQPPEWPDRVERVKTIPANEGMNRFAWDLRYDDPIQIPGAFYSGNGPKGPLALPGDYQVKLTVGGKSQTAPLHLATDPRTKGQEAAVQKQFTLATQVNDRISQLHQAVNAIRDLKSQIQALHKRFGDDQRLKPALAAADDLDHKMSEVEQKLIQVNMKGSEANLAFPDMLNERFDTFSHLIEYGDAEPTKPQLDVFQMLSSQLDEQLKRLAQLKNEDLPKVSEMIKQANLPALIITEKKSG
;
A
#
# COMPACT_ATOMS: atom_id res chain seq x y z
N ASP A 1 25.98 -31.67 32.52
CA ASP A 1 25.23 -31.36 31.29
C ASP A 1 24.46 -30.09 31.56
N THR A 2 24.60 -29.12 30.68
CA THR A 2 23.91 -27.83 30.77
C THR A 2 22.67 -27.92 29.91
N VAL A 3 21.48 -27.66 30.47
CA VAL A 3 20.28 -27.47 29.65
C VAL A 3 20.46 -26.20 28.85
N PHE A 4 20.54 -26.34 27.53
CA PHE A 4 20.86 -25.27 26.59
C PHE A 4 19.60 -24.76 25.88
N ALA A 5 18.67 -25.65 25.57
CA ALA A 5 17.38 -25.33 24.96
C ALA A 5 16.23 -25.91 25.80
N LEU A 6 15.14 -25.15 25.95
CA LEU A 6 13.90 -25.58 26.58
C LEU A 6 12.73 -24.94 25.84
N ALA A 7 11.73 -25.73 25.45
CA ALA A 7 10.53 -25.24 24.76
C ALA A 7 9.29 -26.05 25.15
N GLU A 8 8.16 -25.38 25.30
CA GLU A 8 6.84 -26.01 25.42
C GLU A 8 6.17 -26.08 24.04
N SER A 9 5.41 -27.15 23.79
CA SER A 9 4.60 -27.24 22.58
C SER A 9 3.52 -26.15 22.57
N PRO A 10 3.42 -25.33 21.51
CA PRO A 10 2.37 -24.32 21.41
C PRO A 10 0.96 -24.91 21.17
N VAL A 11 0.87 -26.21 20.86
CA VAL A 11 -0.40 -26.89 20.55
C VAL A 11 -0.75 -28.01 21.53
N ASN A 12 0.21 -28.50 22.33
CA ASN A 12 0.00 -29.53 23.35
C ASN A 12 0.54 -29.05 24.70
N GLN A 13 -0.32 -28.45 25.52
CA GLN A 13 0.02 -28.03 26.87
C GLN A 13 0.63 -29.19 27.68
N GLY A 14 1.69 -28.90 28.45
CA GLY A 14 2.38 -29.89 29.28
C GLY A 14 3.33 -30.82 28.51
N THR A 15 3.44 -30.64 27.18
CA THR A 15 4.50 -31.26 26.37
C THR A 15 5.71 -30.34 26.32
N LEU A 16 6.79 -30.72 26.98
CA LEU A 16 8.04 -29.94 27.06
C LEU A 16 9.19 -30.70 26.40
N TRP A 17 10.09 -29.96 25.77
CA TRP A 17 11.30 -30.47 25.15
C TRP A 17 12.52 -29.77 25.75
N ALA A 18 13.56 -30.52 26.07
CA ALA A 18 14.81 -30.00 26.59
C ALA A 18 16.01 -30.55 25.81
N GLY A 19 16.98 -29.69 25.53
CA GLY A 19 18.21 -30.01 24.82
C GLY A 19 19.44 -29.60 25.62
N THR A 20 20.53 -30.36 25.54
CA THR A 20 21.74 -30.11 26.32
C THR A 20 22.98 -29.80 25.46
N ASP A 21 24.03 -29.30 26.10
CA ASP A 21 25.32 -29.00 25.46
C ASP A 21 26.11 -30.22 24.99
N ASP A 22 25.78 -31.41 25.49
CA ASP A 22 26.42 -32.70 25.18
C ASP A 22 25.59 -33.62 24.26
N GLY A 23 24.39 -33.21 23.86
CA GLY A 23 23.61 -33.87 22.80
C GLY A 23 22.44 -34.71 23.28
N LEU A 24 21.96 -34.51 24.49
CA LEU A 24 20.70 -35.11 24.94
C LEU A 24 19.53 -34.28 24.42
N VAL A 25 18.50 -34.97 23.95
CA VAL A 25 17.17 -34.39 23.69
C VAL A 25 16.19 -35.17 24.53
N GLN A 26 15.42 -34.47 25.36
CA GLN A 26 14.47 -35.05 26.30
C GLN A 26 13.08 -34.52 26.01
N VAL A 27 12.06 -35.38 26.16
CA VAL A 27 10.65 -34.99 26.03
C VAL A 27 9.85 -35.48 27.23
N THR A 28 8.91 -34.66 27.67
CA THR A 28 7.86 -34.98 28.64
C THR A 28 6.51 -34.62 28.03
N THR A 29 5.44 -35.30 28.46
CA THR A 29 4.05 -35.01 28.09
C THR A 29 3.15 -34.87 29.31
N ASP A 30 3.74 -34.68 30.48
CA ASP A 30 3.06 -34.66 31.79
C ASP A 30 3.59 -33.55 32.70
N ASP A 31 3.81 -32.37 32.11
CA ASP A 31 4.27 -31.16 32.82
C ASP A 31 5.63 -31.36 33.52
N GLY A 32 6.50 -32.20 32.95
CA GLY A 32 7.85 -32.43 33.47
C GLY A 32 7.95 -33.46 34.60
N GLN A 33 6.90 -34.25 34.85
CA GLN A 33 6.95 -35.32 35.85
C GLN A 33 7.83 -36.49 35.39
N HIS A 34 7.74 -36.88 34.12
CA HIS A 34 8.55 -37.94 33.53
C HIS A 34 9.17 -37.50 32.20
N TRP A 35 10.48 -37.73 32.06
CA TRP A 35 11.26 -37.37 30.88
C TRP A 35 11.80 -38.62 30.18
N SER A 36 11.74 -38.62 28.85
CA SER A 36 12.30 -39.68 28.00
C SER A 36 13.41 -39.12 27.12
N ASN A 37 14.57 -39.76 27.13
CA ASN A 37 15.66 -39.42 26.20
C ASN A 37 15.29 -39.92 24.80
N VAL A 38 15.19 -38.97 23.89
CA VAL A 38 14.77 -39.15 22.50
C VAL A 38 15.79 -38.54 21.54
N ALA A 39 17.06 -38.45 21.92
CA ALA A 39 18.11 -37.86 21.08
C ALA A 39 18.23 -38.55 19.71
N PRO A 40 18.34 -37.78 18.60
CA PRO A 40 18.71 -38.34 17.31
C PRO A 40 20.11 -38.96 17.36
N LYS A 41 20.38 -39.88 16.43
CA LYS A 41 21.75 -40.39 16.25
C LYS A 41 22.61 -39.30 15.62
N MET A 42 23.54 -38.77 16.40
CA MET A 42 24.51 -37.74 16.00
C MET A 42 25.85 -37.98 16.70
N PRO A 43 26.94 -37.32 16.26
CA PRO A 43 28.23 -37.51 16.93
C PRO A 43 28.18 -36.99 18.37
N GLU A 44 29.00 -37.55 19.26
CA GLU A 44 29.07 -37.14 20.66
C GLU A 44 29.45 -35.66 20.80
N TRP A 45 29.07 -35.06 21.94
CA TRP A 45 29.35 -33.65 22.28
C TRP A 45 28.68 -32.63 21.35
N SER A 46 27.59 -33.04 20.70
CA SER A 46 26.78 -32.16 19.86
C SER A 46 25.95 -31.22 20.72
N THR A 47 26.10 -29.90 20.58
CA THR A 47 25.28 -28.95 21.34
C THR A 47 23.91 -28.80 20.69
N ILE A 48 22.84 -29.00 21.47
CA ILE A 48 21.47 -28.70 21.03
C ILE A 48 21.23 -27.20 21.17
N ASP A 49 21.50 -26.45 20.11
CA ASP A 49 21.43 -24.98 20.12
C ASP A 49 19.97 -24.50 20.22
N MET A 50 19.04 -25.25 19.60
CA MET A 50 17.62 -24.92 19.59
C MET A 50 16.73 -26.15 19.42
N ILE A 51 15.54 -26.10 20.05
CA ILE A 51 14.43 -27.00 19.79
C ILE A 51 13.18 -26.18 19.42
N GLU A 52 12.54 -26.55 18.33
CA GLU A 52 11.28 -25.97 17.83
C GLU A 52 10.19 -27.05 17.85
N PRO A 53 9.35 -27.11 18.90
CA PRO A 53 8.10 -27.85 18.84
C PRO A 53 7.20 -27.27 17.75
N SER A 54 6.61 -28.13 16.91
CA SER A 54 5.82 -27.64 15.78
C SER A 54 4.59 -26.84 16.23
N PRO A 55 4.33 -25.65 15.64
CA PRO A 55 3.09 -24.91 15.84
C PRO A 55 1.88 -25.55 15.16
N ASN A 56 2.08 -26.60 14.34
CA ASN A 56 1.04 -27.24 13.53
C ASN A 56 0.80 -28.71 13.91
N ASP A 57 1.68 -29.32 14.71
CA ASP A 57 1.65 -30.76 15.00
C ASP A 57 2.25 -31.07 16.36
N GLY A 58 1.41 -31.45 17.33
CA GLY A 58 1.85 -31.66 18.71
C GLY A 58 2.79 -32.84 18.95
N ASN A 59 3.04 -33.67 17.93
CA ASN A 59 4.01 -34.77 17.99
C ASN A 59 5.32 -34.44 17.26
N ALA A 60 5.38 -33.33 16.52
CA ALA A 60 6.54 -32.96 15.72
C ALA A 60 7.42 -31.93 16.42
N ALA A 61 8.72 -32.05 16.18
CA ALA A 61 9.71 -31.09 16.63
C ALA A 61 10.91 -31.08 15.67
N TYR A 62 11.60 -29.95 15.64
CA TYR A 62 12.83 -29.74 14.90
C TYR A 62 13.94 -29.37 15.87
N VAL A 63 15.16 -29.78 15.57
CA VAL A 63 16.33 -29.52 16.40
C VAL A 63 17.46 -29.00 15.52
N ALA A 64 17.99 -27.83 15.88
CA ALA A 64 19.25 -27.32 15.32
C ALA A 64 20.40 -27.76 16.23
N VAL A 65 21.47 -28.27 15.62
CA VAL A 65 22.61 -28.81 16.35
C VAL A 65 23.88 -28.09 15.89
N ASP A 66 24.62 -27.58 16.88
CA ASP A 66 25.85 -26.86 16.67
C ASP A 66 27.06 -27.70 17.11
N ARG A 67 28.07 -27.76 16.24
CA ARG A 67 29.31 -28.49 16.45
C ARG A 67 30.55 -27.67 16.07
N HIS A 68 30.43 -26.36 15.82
CA HIS A 68 31.56 -25.56 15.35
C HIS A 68 32.72 -25.52 16.35
N LYS A 69 32.43 -25.65 17.66
CA LYS A 69 33.44 -25.71 18.73
C LYS A 69 34.28 -27.00 18.72
N LEU A 70 33.90 -27.97 17.90
CA LEU A 70 34.59 -29.24 17.69
C LEU A 70 35.21 -29.33 16.28
N ASP A 71 35.44 -28.18 15.63
CA ASP A 71 35.93 -28.07 14.25
C ASP A 71 35.03 -28.78 13.20
N ASP A 72 33.73 -28.91 13.49
CA ASP A 72 32.73 -29.47 12.58
C ASP A 72 31.70 -28.39 12.20
N PHE A 73 31.88 -27.83 11.00
CA PHE A 73 31.07 -26.73 10.48
C PHE A 73 29.92 -27.19 9.57
N LYS A 74 29.56 -28.48 9.61
CA LYS A 74 28.44 -29.00 8.82
C LYS A 74 27.10 -28.52 9.37
N PRO A 75 26.08 -28.31 8.52
CA PRO A 75 24.73 -28.08 9.00
C PRO A 75 24.14 -29.35 9.61
N TYR A 76 23.47 -29.20 10.76
CA TYR A 76 22.72 -30.28 11.39
C TYR A 76 21.33 -29.77 11.80
N ILE A 77 20.32 -30.29 11.12
CA ILE A 77 18.91 -30.12 11.46
C ILE A 77 18.26 -31.50 11.47
N PHE A 78 17.59 -31.84 12.56
CA PHE A 78 16.81 -33.07 12.69
C PHE A 78 15.34 -32.77 12.87
N LYS A 79 14.49 -33.59 12.26
CA LYS A 79 13.04 -33.53 12.40
C LYS A 79 12.48 -34.84 12.96
N THR A 80 11.53 -34.75 13.87
CA THR A 80 10.66 -35.85 14.30
C THR A 80 9.18 -35.51 14.07
N THR A 81 8.34 -36.53 13.97
CA THR A 81 6.86 -36.43 13.92
C THR A 81 6.18 -37.41 14.88
N ASP A 82 6.93 -38.02 15.79
CA ASP A 82 6.47 -39.10 16.67
C ASP A 82 6.99 -38.97 18.10
N LEU A 83 7.14 -37.73 18.58
CA LEU A 83 7.70 -37.38 19.89
C LEU A 83 9.13 -37.91 20.06
N GLY A 84 9.93 -37.85 18.99
CA GLY A 84 11.37 -38.14 19.03
C GLY A 84 11.72 -39.63 18.98
N LYS A 85 10.75 -40.53 18.74
CA LYS A 85 11.05 -41.97 18.56
C LYS A 85 11.87 -42.20 17.30
N THR A 86 11.61 -41.42 16.25
CA THR A 86 12.39 -41.42 15.02
C THR A 86 12.74 -40.01 14.59
N TRP A 87 13.89 -39.88 13.94
CA TRP A 87 14.44 -38.62 13.46
C TRP A 87 14.95 -38.75 12.03
N SER A 88 14.73 -37.69 11.24
CA SER A 88 15.29 -37.53 9.90
C SER A 88 16.18 -36.31 9.85
N SER A 89 17.36 -36.43 9.24
CA SER A 89 18.19 -35.27 8.92
C SER A 89 17.61 -34.54 7.71
N ILE A 90 17.45 -33.22 7.83
CA ILE A 90 16.77 -32.37 6.84
C ILE A 90 17.65 -31.18 6.47
N VAL A 91 18.86 -31.43 5.97
CA VAL A 91 19.86 -30.36 5.67
C VAL A 91 20.18 -30.20 4.19
N ARG A 92 19.51 -30.97 3.32
CA ARG A 92 19.78 -30.94 1.88
C ARG A 92 19.52 -29.55 1.30
N GLY A 93 20.54 -28.96 0.66
CA GLY A 93 20.47 -27.62 0.07
C GLY A 93 21.14 -26.53 0.92
N ILE A 94 21.44 -26.81 2.20
CA ILE A 94 22.32 -25.98 3.01
C ILE A 94 23.77 -26.40 2.73
N PRO A 95 24.68 -25.48 2.35
CA PRO A 95 26.06 -25.82 2.02
C PRO A 95 26.89 -26.16 3.26
N ASP A 96 27.93 -26.97 3.07
CA ASP A 96 28.96 -27.18 4.10
C ASP A 96 29.57 -25.84 4.53
N GLY A 97 29.83 -25.68 5.83
CA GLY A 97 30.32 -24.43 6.42
C GLY A 97 29.21 -23.50 6.92
N ALA A 98 27.95 -23.70 6.51
CA ALA A 98 26.80 -22.98 7.04
C ALA A 98 26.15 -23.76 8.20
N TYR A 99 26.86 -23.89 9.32
CA TYR A 99 26.28 -24.51 10.51
C TYR A 99 25.06 -23.71 11.02
N VAL A 100 24.15 -24.43 11.69
CA VAL A 100 22.78 -23.96 11.93
C VAL A 100 22.62 -23.64 13.41
N HIS A 101 22.11 -22.45 13.71
CA HIS A 101 21.76 -22.01 15.05
C HIS A 101 20.27 -22.14 15.34
N ALA A 102 19.46 -21.87 14.32
CA ALA A 102 18.02 -21.77 14.49
C ALA A 102 17.27 -22.51 13.38
N VAL A 103 16.16 -23.13 13.74
CA VAL A 103 15.17 -23.68 12.81
C VAL A 103 13.78 -23.31 13.32
N ARG A 104 12.93 -22.75 12.46
CA ARG A 104 11.55 -22.36 12.78
C ARG A 104 10.59 -22.93 11.75
N GLU A 105 9.43 -23.39 12.22
CA GLU A 105 8.31 -23.72 11.35
C GLU A 105 7.34 -22.54 11.25
N ASP A 106 6.83 -22.27 10.06
CA ASP A 106 5.84 -21.23 9.87
C ASP A 106 4.49 -21.62 10.53
N PRO A 107 3.93 -20.78 11.43
CA PRO A 107 2.70 -21.09 12.15
C PRO A 107 1.43 -21.01 11.29
N LYS A 108 1.50 -20.44 10.08
CA LYS A 108 0.36 -20.34 9.15
C LYS A 108 0.48 -21.30 7.96
N ARG A 109 1.67 -21.85 7.69
CA ARG A 109 1.92 -22.83 6.62
C ARG A 109 2.76 -24.01 7.10
N LYS A 110 2.09 -25.14 7.37
CA LYS A 110 2.75 -26.43 7.65
C LYS A 110 3.76 -26.78 6.56
N GLY A 111 4.97 -27.18 6.97
CA GLY A 111 6.06 -27.57 6.08
C GLY A 111 6.80 -26.41 5.39
N LEU A 112 6.47 -25.15 5.68
CA LEU A 112 7.35 -24.02 5.39
C LEU A 112 8.28 -23.80 6.58
N LEU A 113 9.58 -23.94 6.37
CA LEU A 113 10.60 -23.85 7.41
C LEU A 113 11.60 -22.74 7.10
N TYR A 114 12.16 -22.12 8.14
CA TYR A 114 13.24 -21.15 8.06
C TYR A 114 14.43 -21.62 8.90
N ALA A 115 15.65 -21.43 8.41
CA ALA A 115 16.87 -21.79 9.12
C ALA A 115 17.81 -20.59 9.21
N GLY A 116 18.27 -20.29 10.42
CA GLY A 116 19.30 -19.30 10.71
C GLY A 116 20.66 -20.00 10.78
N THR A 117 21.60 -19.56 9.94
CA THR A 117 22.92 -20.17 9.80
C THR A 117 24.03 -19.14 9.96
N GLU A 118 25.27 -19.61 10.03
CA GLU A 118 26.46 -18.75 9.99
C GLU A 118 26.53 -17.88 8.71
N LEU A 119 25.89 -18.33 7.61
CA LEU A 119 25.95 -17.67 6.30
C LEU A 119 24.67 -16.92 5.91
N GLY A 120 23.71 -16.77 6.82
CA GLY A 120 22.44 -16.10 6.55
C GLY A 120 21.22 -17.00 6.74
N VAL A 121 20.12 -16.66 6.07
CA VAL A 121 18.82 -17.33 6.22
C VAL A 121 18.54 -18.24 5.03
N PHE A 122 18.03 -19.44 5.32
CA PHE A 122 17.52 -20.39 4.33
C PHE A 122 16.03 -20.66 4.57
N ALA A 123 15.31 -21.03 3.52
CA ALA A 123 13.93 -21.48 3.60
C ALA A 123 13.73 -22.82 2.90
N SER A 124 12.83 -23.64 3.42
CA SER A 124 12.34 -24.86 2.79
C SER A 124 10.84 -24.79 2.62
N PHE A 125 10.35 -25.13 1.43
CA PHE A 125 8.92 -25.13 1.07
C PHE A 125 8.30 -26.53 1.07
N ASP A 126 9.10 -27.53 1.41
CA ASP A 126 8.83 -28.97 1.30
C ASP A 126 9.26 -29.71 2.58
N ASP A 127 9.03 -29.07 3.73
CA ASP A 127 9.11 -29.72 5.04
C ASP A 127 10.53 -30.21 5.39
N GLY A 128 11.54 -29.47 4.91
CA GLY A 128 12.97 -29.71 5.13
C GLY A 128 13.61 -30.63 4.09
N ALA A 129 12.88 -31.10 3.07
CA ALA A 129 13.44 -31.96 2.04
C ALA A 129 14.46 -31.24 1.12
N HIS A 130 14.26 -29.94 0.90
CA HIS A 130 15.21 -29.07 0.21
C HIS A 130 15.19 -27.64 0.78
N TRP A 131 16.37 -27.09 1.04
CA TRP A 131 16.59 -25.72 1.48
C TRP A 131 17.18 -24.86 0.36
N GLN A 132 16.79 -23.59 0.32
CA GLN A 132 17.34 -22.60 -0.57
C GLN A 132 17.56 -21.26 0.16
N PRO A 133 18.52 -20.42 -0.28
CA PRO A 133 18.76 -19.13 0.36
C PRO A 133 17.53 -18.22 0.35
N LEU A 134 17.26 -17.55 1.47
CA LEU A 134 16.30 -16.45 1.63
C LEU A 134 17.08 -15.20 2.07
N GLN A 135 17.97 -14.73 1.21
CA GLN A 135 18.95 -13.69 1.56
C GLN A 135 18.47 -12.27 1.22
N LEU A 136 17.85 -12.05 0.05
CA LEU A 136 17.45 -10.71 -0.42
C LEU A 136 18.55 -9.64 -0.22
N ASN A 137 18.29 -8.60 0.57
CA ASN A 137 19.24 -7.54 0.95
C ASN A 137 19.89 -7.75 2.33
N LEU A 138 19.60 -8.85 3.03
CA LEU A 138 20.27 -9.22 4.27
C LEU A 138 21.77 -9.41 3.98
N PRO A 139 22.68 -8.86 4.77
CA PRO A 139 24.10 -9.16 4.62
C PRO A 139 24.39 -10.61 5.03
N VAL A 140 25.44 -11.19 4.44
CA VAL A 140 25.98 -12.48 4.92
C VAL A 140 26.56 -12.24 6.32
N THR A 141 25.88 -12.77 7.33
CA THR A 141 26.19 -12.60 8.75
C THR A 141 25.58 -13.76 9.54
N PRO A 142 26.11 -14.11 10.73
CA PRO A 142 25.55 -15.19 11.52
C PRO A 142 24.16 -14.84 12.02
N ILE A 143 23.24 -15.79 11.90
CA ILE A 143 21.85 -15.67 12.33
C ILE A 143 21.64 -16.61 13.52
N HIS A 144 21.59 -16.04 14.72
CA HIS A 144 21.45 -16.84 15.96
C HIS A 144 20.00 -17.20 16.27
N ASP A 145 19.05 -16.39 15.82
CA ASP A 145 17.64 -16.66 16.06
C ASP A 145 16.74 -16.07 14.96
N LEU A 146 15.57 -16.66 14.82
CA LEU A 146 14.50 -16.28 13.92
C LEU A 146 13.17 -16.36 14.69
N VAL A 147 12.24 -15.45 14.44
CA VAL A 147 10.86 -15.63 14.90
C VAL A 147 9.89 -15.14 13.84
N VAL A 148 8.85 -15.92 13.60
CA VAL A 148 7.70 -15.48 12.79
C VAL A 148 6.74 -14.75 13.71
N LYS A 149 6.58 -13.44 13.50
CA LYS A 149 5.61 -12.61 14.21
C LYS A 149 4.54 -12.15 13.24
N ASP A 150 3.33 -12.67 13.41
CA ASP A 150 2.20 -12.43 12.51
C ASP A 150 2.53 -12.82 11.05
N ASP A 151 2.75 -11.83 10.19
CA ASP A 151 3.14 -12.02 8.80
C ASP A 151 4.61 -11.63 8.54
N ASP A 152 5.40 -11.30 9.56
CA ASP A 152 6.80 -10.90 9.39
C ASP A 152 7.79 -11.95 9.90
N LEU A 153 8.97 -12.04 9.28
CA LEU A 153 10.10 -12.81 9.78
C LEU A 153 11.13 -11.87 10.41
N VAL A 154 11.26 -11.93 11.74
CA VAL A 154 12.26 -11.17 12.49
C VAL A 154 13.52 -12.01 12.63
N VAL A 155 14.66 -11.41 12.29
CA VAL A 155 15.95 -12.07 12.17
C VAL A 155 16.94 -11.45 13.14
N ALA A 156 17.46 -12.23 14.09
CA ALA A 156 18.46 -11.80 15.05
C ALA A 156 19.87 -12.09 14.50
N THR A 157 20.58 -11.04 14.09
CA THR A 157 21.95 -11.18 13.57
C THR A 157 22.99 -11.02 14.69
N HIS A 158 24.11 -11.72 14.57
CA HIS A 158 25.26 -11.48 15.44
C HIS A 158 26.10 -10.31 14.91
N GLY A 159 26.08 -9.20 15.65
CA GLY A 159 26.92 -8.03 15.36
C GLY A 159 26.34 -7.00 14.39
N ARG A 160 25.12 -7.18 13.84
CA ARG A 160 24.50 -6.24 12.88
C ARG A 160 23.01 -5.93 13.14
N SER A 161 22.59 -5.90 14.41
CA SER A 161 21.20 -5.60 14.85
C SER A 161 20.17 -6.66 14.42
N PHE A 162 18.87 -6.36 14.53
CA PHE A 162 17.80 -7.19 13.98
C PHE A 162 17.41 -6.71 12.57
N TRP A 163 16.96 -7.65 11.75
CA TRP A 163 16.40 -7.42 10.41
C TRP A 163 14.97 -7.94 10.38
N VAL A 164 14.12 -7.34 9.57
CA VAL A 164 12.73 -7.81 9.38
C VAL A 164 12.50 -7.99 7.89
N LEU A 165 12.08 -9.20 7.51
CA LEU A 165 11.44 -9.41 6.21
C LEU A 165 9.96 -9.13 6.39
N ASP A 166 9.55 -7.94 5.96
CA ASP A 166 8.16 -7.50 6.01
C ASP A 166 7.33 -8.32 5.01
N ASP A 167 6.26 -8.93 5.53
CA ASP A 167 5.24 -9.64 4.77
C ASP A 167 5.71 -10.95 4.09
N LEU A 168 5.52 -12.06 4.80
CA LEU A 168 5.70 -13.44 4.37
C LEU A 168 4.54 -13.96 3.53
N THR A 169 3.46 -13.19 3.30
CA THR A 169 2.31 -13.71 2.56
C THR A 169 2.65 -14.17 1.14
N PRO A 170 3.55 -13.53 0.36
CA PRO A 170 3.97 -14.07 -0.92
C PRO A 170 4.75 -15.38 -0.77
N VAL A 171 5.65 -15.47 0.23
CA VAL A 171 6.45 -16.67 0.53
C VAL A 171 5.54 -17.84 0.86
N ARG A 172 4.52 -17.63 1.70
CA ARG A 172 3.52 -18.64 2.06
C ARG A 172 2.72 -19.14 0.86
N GLN A 173 2.53 -18.32 -0.16
CA GLN A 173 1.77 -18.68 -1.36
C GLN A 173 2.61 -19.36 -2.46
N VAL A 174 3.94 -19.43 -2.31
CA VAL A 174 4.82 -20.15 -3.26
C VAL A 174 4.52 -21.65 -3.24
N ASN A 175 4.10 -22.16 -4.39
CA ASN A 175 3.82 -23.58 -4.66
C ASN A 175 4.22 -23.97 -6.10
N ALA A 176 4.09 -25.26 -6.46
CA ALA A 176 4.47 -25.76 -7.79
C ALA A 176 3.72 -25.08 -8.95
N GLN A 177 2.49 -24.60 -8.74
CA GLN A 177 1.71 -23.88 -9.77
C GLN A 177 2.21 -22.44 -9.93
N SER A 178 2.62 -21.78 -8.85
CA SER A 178 3.21 -20.44 -8.90
C SER A 178 4.52 -20.41 -9.71
N ALA A 179 5.35 -21.46 -9.63
CA ALA A 179 6.63 -21.51 -10.36
C ALA A 179 6.46 -21.55 -11.90
N ALA A 180 5.27 -21.91 -12.40
CA ALA A 180 4.98 -21.99 -13.83
C ALA A 180 4.19 -20.77 -14.37
N ALA A 181 3.71 -19.88 -13.50
CA ALA A 181 2.84 -18.77 -13.88
C ALA A 181 3.64 -17.60 -14.47
N ASP A 182 3.10 -17.00 -15.53
CA ASP A 182 3.68 -15.78 -16.12
C ASP A 182 3.32 -14.52 -15.32
N VAL A 183 2.18 -14.55 -14.62
CA VAL A 183 1.65 -13.47 -13.78
C VAL A 183 1.05 -14.07 -12.52
N ILE A 184 1.37 -13.50 -11.36
CA ILE A 184 0.75 -13.84 -10.08
C ILE A 184 0.38 -12.55 -9.34
N LEU A 185 -0.88 -12.43 -8.93
CA LEU A 185 -1.31 -11.54 -7.87
C LEU A 185 -1.39 -12.34 -6.57
N TYR A 186 -0.57 -11.97 -5.59
CA TYR A 186 -0.61 -12.62 -4.28
C TYR A 186 -1.77 -12.08 -3.46
N GLN A 187 -2.40 -12.94 -2.65
CA GLN A 187 -3.32 -12.48 -1.63
C GLN A 187 -2.58 -11.60 -0.62
N PRO A 188 -2.96 -10.32 -0.47
CA PRO A 188 -2.38 -9.43 0.53
C PRO A 188 -2.60 -9.92 1.97
N GLN A 189 -1.70 -9.54 2.88
CA GLN A 189 -1.98 -9.61 4.31
C GLN A 189 -3.15 -8.69 4.70
N THR A 190 -3.69 -8.90 5.90
CA THR A 190 -4.67 -7.98 6.48
C THR A 190 -4.03 -6.61 6.66
N ALA A 191 -4.58 -5.59 5.99
CA ALA A 191 -4.13 -4.21 6.15
C ALA A 191 -4.75 -3.60 7.41
N LEU A 192 -4.03 -2.69 8.06
CA LEU A 192 -4.55 -1.88 9.15
C LEU A 192 -4.85 -0.47 8.66
N ARG A 193 -6.04 0.05 8.99
CA ARG A 193 -6.42 1.43 8.69
C ARG A 193 -5.75 2.41 9.65
N LEU A 194 -4.46 2.64 9.44
CA LEU A 194 -3.64 3.52 10.27
C LEU A 194 -3.46 4.90 9.62
N HIS A 195 -3.39 5.93 10.46
CA HIS A 195 -2.93 7.26 10.09
C HIS A 195 -1.40 7.30 10.20
N TYR A 196 -0.72 7.30 9.05
CA TYR A 196 0.73 7.41 8.99
C TYR A 196 1.16 8.88 8.97
N PRO A 197 2.21 9.28 9.71
CA PRO A 197 2.75 10.62 9.61
C PRO A 197 3.32 10.85 8.19
N GLU A 198 3.00 11.99 7.59
CA GLU A 198 3.54 12.35 6.25
C GLU A 198 5.02 12.78 6.32
N GLU A 199 5.52 13.16 7.52
CA GLU A 199 6.90 13.59 7.76
C GLU A 199 7.47 12.94 9.03
N PHE A 200 8.74 12.57 9.01
CA PHE A 200 9.46 12.05 10.17
C PHE A 200 10.87 12.62 10.24
N ASP A 201 11.33 12.97 11.46
CA ASP A 201 12.65 13.55 11.66
C ASP A 201 13.73 12.48 11.51
N LYS A 202 14.43 12.48 10.36
CA LYS A 202 15.56 11.59 10.07
C LYS A 202 16.92 12.08 10.62
N ARG A 203 16.95 13.15 11.42
CA ARG A 203 18.23 13.66 11.99
C ARG A 203 18.87 12.71 12.99
N GLN A 204 18.16 11.67 13.44
CA GLN A 204 18.68 10.57 14.24
C GLN A 204 18.66 9.27 13.41
N PRO A 205 19.59 8.33 13.63
CA PRO A 205 19.52 7.01 13.00
C PRO A 205 18.33 6.24 13.57
N VAL A 206 17.22 6.30 12.83
CA VAL A 206 15.99 5.54 13.08
C VAL A 206 15.81 4.53 11.94
N GLY A 207 15.26 3.36 12.24
CA GLY A 207 14.84 2.41 11.21
C GLY A 207 13.70 2.98 10.37
N ASP A 208 13.54 2.47 9.16
CA ASP A 208 12.38 2.82 8.33
C ASP A 208 11.13 2.10 8.87
N ASN A 209 10.01 2.82 8.90
CA ASN A 209 8.70 2.19 9.13
C ASN A 209 8.28 1.40 7.88
N PRO A 210 7.42 0.37 8.02
CA PRO A 210 6.84 -0.30 6.87
C PRO A 210 6.08 0.71 5.98
N PRO A 211 5.96 0.44 4.67
CA PRO A 211 5.21 1.31 3.78
C PRO A 211 3.76 1.50 4.25
N PRO A 212 3.20 2.71 4.16
CA PRO A 212 1.87 3.00 4.67
C PRO A 212 0.77 2.35 3.81
N GLY A 213 -0.22 1.74 4.45
CA GLY A 213 -1.44 1.26 3.82
C GLY A 213 -1.47 -0.25 3.59
N ALA A 214 -2.13 -0.70 2.51
CA ALA A 214 -2.25 -2.10 2.13
C ALA A 214 -1.14 -2.50 1.16
N ILE A 215 -0.28 -3.44 1.57
CA ILE A 215 0.80 -3.97 0.74
C ILE A 215 0.23 -4.94 -0.30
N ILE A 216 0.49 -4.67 -1.57
CA ILE A 216 0.06 -5.51 -2.68
C ILE A 216 1.30 -5.98 -3.43
N ASP A 217 1.51 -7.29 -3.39
CA ASP A 217 2.61 -7.95 -4.09
C ASP A 217 2.10 -8.70 -5.32
N TYR A 218 2.85 -8.59 -6.42
CA TYR A 218 2.59 -9.32 -7.65
C TYR A 218 3.89 -9.63 -8.38
N TYR A 219 3.86 -10.69 -9.18
CA TYR A 219 5.00 -11.21 -9.93
C TYR A 219 4.72 -11.18 -11.43
N PHE A 220 5.73 -10.79 -12.20
CA PHE A 220 5.78 -10.97 -13.64
C PHE A 220 7.01 -11.80 -14.02
N LYS A 221 6.81 -12.90 -14.74
CA LYS A 221 7.94 -13.69 -15.25
C LYS A 221 8.83 -12.91 -16.23
N THR A 222 8.22 -12.00 -16.98
CA THR A 222 8.90 -11.06 -17.88
C THR A 222 8.23 -9.71 -17.76
N ALA A 223 9.00 -8.62 -17.81
CA ALA A 223 8.45 -7.26 -17.74
C ALA A 223 7.32 -7.06 -18.80
N PRO A 224 6.12 -6.62 -18.39
CA PRO A 224 5.02 -6.35 -19.32
C PRO A 224 5.38 -5.23 -20.30
N LYS A 225 4.98 -5.41 -21.57
CA LYS A 225 5.06 -4.34 -22.58
C LYS A 225 3.78 -3.50 -22.66
N GLU A 226 2.69 -4.07 -22.16
CA GLU A 226 1.38 -3.44 -22.13
C GLU A 226 1.17 -2.74 -20.80
N GLU A 227 0.13 -1.91 -20.75
CA GLU A 227 -0.28 -1.26 -19.52
C GLU A 227 -0.73 -2.29 -18.49
N VAL A 228 -0.11 -2.23 -17.33
CA VAL A 228 -0.60 -2.87 -16.10
C VAL A 228 -1.53 -1.88 -15.40
N SER A 229 -2.71 -2.35 -15.01
CA SER A 229 -3.60 -1.63 -14.10
C SER A 229 -3.89 -2.44 -12.85
N LEU A 230 -4.12 -1.73 -11.75
CA LEU A 230 -4.51 -2.28 -10.46
C LEU A 230 -5.76 -1.54 -9.98
N GLU A 231 -6.85 -2.27 -9.83
CA GLU A 231 -8.12 -1.76 -9.36
C GLU A 231 -8.38 -2.28 -7.95
N ILE A 232 -8.79 -1.40 -7.05
CA ILE A 232 -9.34 -1.79 -5.75
C ILE A 232 -10.86 -1.72 -5.86
N LEU A 233 -11.53 -2.80 -5.48
CA LEU A 233 -12.99 -2.92 -5.51
C LEU A 233 -13.51 -3.07 -4.09
N ASP A 234 -14.60 -2.39 -3.76
CA ASP A 234 -15.30 -2.60 -2.49
C ASP A 234 -16.10 -3.91 -2.47
N ALA A 235 -16.73 -4.22 -1.34
CA ALA A 235 -17.56 -5.42 -1.16
C ALA A 235 -18.73 -5.53 -2.16
N SER A 236 -19.15 -4.42 -2.81
CA SER A 236 -20.19 -4.43 -3.86
C SER A 236 -19.63 -4.66 -5.27
N GLY A 237 -18.31 -4.72 -5.43
CA GLY A 237 -17.63 -4.80 -6.72
C GLY A 237 -17.49 -3.46 -7.43
N LYS A 238 -17.72 -2.34 -6.74
CA LYS A 238 -17.47 -0.99 -7.28
C LYS A 238 -15.98 -0.68 -7.18
N VAL A 239 -15.38 -0.20 -8.26
CA VAL A 239 -14.00 0.32 -8.25
C VAL A 239 -13.94 1.57 -7.39
N VAL A 240 -13.07 1.55 -6.39
CA VAL A 240 -12.84 2.66 -5.45
C VAL A 240 -11.51 3.36 -5.70
N ARG A 241 -10.55 2.66 -6.30
CA ARG A 241 -9.25 3.20 -6.69
C ARG A 241 -8.78 2.54 -7.98
N HIS A 242 -8.34 3.34 -8.95
CA HIS A 242 -7.72 2.85 -10.18
C HIS A 242 -6.28 3.36 -10.33
N LEU A 243 -5.33 2.44 -10.42
CA LEU A 243 -3.90 2.72 -10.55
C LEU A 243 -3.36 2.14 -11.86
N SER A 244 -2.40 2.83 -12.47
CA SER A 244 -1.79 2.41 -13.75
C SER A 244 -0.27 2.49 -13.70
N SER A 245 0.37 1.64 -14.49
CA SER A 245 1.81 1.68 -14.77
C SER A 245 2.18 2.80 -15.75
N LYS A 246 1.20 3.42 -16.41
CA LYS A 246 1.41 4.61 -17.24
C LYS A 246 1.11 5.87 -16.46
N GLU A 247 2.02 6.84 -16.54
CA GLU A 247 1.77 8.16 -15.99
C GLU A 247 0.56 8.79 -16.68
N LYS A 248 -0.41 9.22 -15.87
CA LYS A 248 -1.42 10.16 -16.33
C LYS A 248 -0.73 11.51 -16.53
N ASN A 249 -1.11 12.19 -17.61
CA ASN A 249 -0.66 13.55 -17.89
C ASN A 249 -1.42 14.52 -16.95
N GLU A 250 -1.16 14.43 -15.65
CA GLU A 250 -1.69 15.32 -14.63
C GLU A 250 -0.87 16.61 -14.66
N GLY A 251 -1.55 17.75 -14.53
CA GLY A 251 -0.91 19.05 -14.69
C GLY A 251 0.27 19.17 -13.73
N VAL A 252 1.48 19.28 -14.28
CA VAL A 252 2.72 19.35 -13.52
C VAL A 252 2.68 20.59 -12.64
N GLN A 253 2.55 20.38 -11.33
CA GLN A 253 2.99 21.36 -10.35
C GLN A 253 4.52 21.44 -10.43
N PRO A 254 5.13 22.61 -10.70
CA PRO A 254 6.57 22.74 -10.66
C PRO A 254 7.09 22.23 -9.30
N PRO A 255 8.14 21.38 -9.28
CA PRO A 255 8.69 20.87 -8.03
C PRO A 255 9.17 22.04 -7.18
N GLU A 256 8.53 22.22 -6.03
CA GLU A 256 8.71 23.40 -5.20
C GLU A 256 9.98 23.30 -4.36
N TRP A 257 10.33 22.09 -3.90
CA TRP A 257 11.47 21.82 -3.03
C TRP A 257 12.29 20.66 -3.62
N PRO A 258 13.60 20.82 -3.86
CA PRO A 258 14.43 19.79 -4.47
C PRO A 258 14.54 18.49 -3.64
N ASP A 259 14.25 18.58 -2.33
CA ASP A 259 14.31 17.45 -1.40
C ASP A 259 12.94 16.79 -1.15
N ARG A 260 11.86 17.27 -1.80
CA ARG A 260 10.53 16.68 -1.64
C ARG A 260 10.46 15.35 -2.38
N VAL A 261 10.30 14.26 -1.64
CA VAL A 261 10.06 12.94 -2.22
C VAL A 261 8.71 12.96 -2.94
N GLU A 262 8.72 12.86 -4.28
CA GLU A 262 7.48 12.72 -5.04
C GLU A 262 6.79 11.40 -4.69
N ARG A 263 5.46 11.44 -4.55
CA ARG A 263 4.67 10.22 -4.42
C ARG A 263 4.80 9.40 -5.69
N VAL A 264 4.87 8.08 -5.52
CA VAL A 264 4.83 7.14 -6.63
C VAL A 264 3.48 7.28 -7.33
N LYS A 265 3.47 7.87 -8.54
CA LYS A 265 2.26 8.13 -9.33
C LYS A 265 1.77 6.90 -10.11
N THR A 266 2.65 5.90 -10.26
CA THR A 266 2.41 4.72 -11.09
C THR A 266 2.76 3.44 -10.35
N ILE A 267 2.02 2.37 -10.62
CA ILE A 267 2.40 1.05 -10.11
C ILE A 267 3.61 0.49 -10.87
N PRO A 268 4.54 -0.22 -10.21
CA PRO A 268 5.68 -0.84 -10.88
C PRO A 268 5.25 -1.96 -11.84
N ALA A 269 5.99 -2.13 -12.93
CA ALA A 269 5.75 -3.17 -13.93
C ALA A 269 7.07 -3.84 -14.35
N ASN A 270 7.90 -4.18 -13.37
CA ASN A 270 9.22 -4.77 -13.58
C ASN A 270 9.13 -6.29 -13.76
N GLU A 271 10.14 -6.87 -14.40
CA GLU A 271 10.35 -8.32 -14.34
C GLU A 271 10.66 -8.75 -12.89
N GLY A 272 10.09 -9.88 -12.46
CA GLY A 272 10.20 -10.37 -11.10
C GLY A 272 9.11 -9.85 -10.18
N MET A 273 9.45 -9.74 -8.89
CA MET A 273 8.53 -9.27 -7.85
C MET A 273 8.35 -7.75 -7.90
N ASN A 274 7.10 -7.32 -7.73
CA ASN A 274 6.67 -5.94 -7.67
C ASN A 274 5.84 -5.75 -6.41
N ARG A 275 6.05 -4.63 -5.73
CA ARG A 275 5.33 -4.25 -4.51
C ARG A 275 4.74 -2.86 -4.67
N PHE A 276 3.48 -2.69 -4.32
CA PHE A 276 2.83 -1.40 -4.27
C PHE A 276 2.02 -1.26 -2.97
N ALA A 277 2.15 -0.12 -2.29
CA ALA A 277 1.38 0.17 -1.10
C ALA A 277 0.18 1.06 -1.47
N TRP A 278 -1.03 0.49 -1.47
CA TRP A 278 -2.24 1.30 -1.59
C TRP A 278 -2.42 2.10 -0.31
N ASP A 279 -2.40 3.43 -0.42
CA ASP A 279 -2.54 4.39 0.68
C ASP A 279 -3.92 4.41 1.34
N LEU A 280 -4.75 3.40 1.03
CA LEU A 280 -6.11 3.21 1.52
C LEU A 280 -7.06 4.31 1.09
N ARG A 281 -6.71 5.16 0.11
CA ARG A 281 -7.60 6.23 -0.37
C ARG A 281 -8.38 5.81 -1.59
N TYR A 282 -9.61 6.31 -1.67
CA TYR A 282 -10.40 6.24 -2.90
C TYR A 282 -9.75 7.11 -3.99
N ASP A 283 -10.27 7.08 -5.22
CA ASP A 283 -9.82 7.98 -6.28
C ASP A 283 -9.94 9.45 -5.84
N ASP A 284 -8.91 10.20 -6.19
CA ASP A 284 -8.84 11.63 -5.93
C ASP A 284 -9.93 12.37 -6.72
N PRO A 285 -10.39 13.56 -6.27
CA PRO A 285 -11.39 14.30 -7.01
C PRO A 285 -10.84 14.69 -8.39
N ILE A 286 -11.75 14.98 -9.33
CA ILE A 286 -11.38 15.39 -10.69
C ILE A 286 -10.36 16.51 -10.63
N GLN A 287 -9.17 16.37 -11.18
CA GLN A 287 -8.12 17.39 -11.03
C GLN A 287 -8.34 18.61 -11.95
N ILE A 288 -7.83 19.77 -11.54
CA ILE A 288 -7.72 20.96 -12.38
C ILE A 288 -6.29 21.02 -12.95
N PRO A 289 -6.09 20.87 -14.26
CA PRO A 289 -4.74 20.95 -14.85
C PRO A 289 -4.04 22.27 -14.50
N GLY A 290 -2.87 22.16 -13.86
CA GLY A 290 -2.02 23.30 -13.49
C GLY A 290 -2.48 24.11 -12.27
N ALA A 291 -3.45 23.61 -11.48
CA ALA A 291 -3.86 24.26 -10.23
C ALA A 291 -2.84 24.03 -9.10
N PHE A 292 -2.48 25.10 -8.38
CA PHE A 292 -1.54 25.10 -7.27
C PHE A 292 -2.25 24.86 -5.93
N TYR A 293 -1.59 24.14 -5.03
CA TYR A 293 -2.02 23.92 -3.65
C TYR A 293 -0.85 24.20 -2.71
N SER A 294 -1.12 24.69 -1.49
CA SER A 294 -0.13 24.95 -0.44
C SER A 294 0.58 23.68 0.10
N GLY A 295 0.31 22.52 -0.50
CA GLY A 295 0.79 21.21 -0.09
C GLY A 295 0.42 20.13 -1.11
N ASN A 296 -0.08 18.99 -0.62
CA ASN A 296 -0.70 18.01 -1.50
C ASN A 296 -2.07 18.51 -1.95
N GLY A 297 -2.42 18.30 -3.22
CA GLY A 297 -3.79 18.54 -3.68
C GLY A 297 -4.80 17.63 -2.97
N PRO A 298 -6.10 17.90 -3.17
CA PRO A 298 -7.16 17.16 -2.51
C PRO A 298 -7.13 15.68 -2.91
N LYS A 299 -7.40 14.81 -1.94
CA LYS A 299 -7.33 13.35 -2.08
C LYS A 299 -8.67 12.70 -1.86
N GLY A 300 -8.84 11.50 -2.38
CA GLY A 300 -10.00 10.67 -2.11
C GLY A 300 -10.12 10.31 -0.62
N PRO A 301 -11.34 10.04 -0.12
CA PRO A 301 -11.56 9.69 1.28
C PRO A 301 -10.83 8.40 1.67
N LEU A 302 -10.40 8.32 2.93
CA LEU A 302 -9.76 7.14 3.49
C LEU A 302 -10.77 6.00 3.64
N ALA A 303 -10.44 4.84 3.07
CA ALA A 303 -11.30 3.66 2.99
C ALA A 303 -11.80 3.20 4.35
N LEU A 304 -13.01 2.64 4.38
CA LEU A 304 -13.61 2.07 5.58
C LEU A 304 -13.03 0.67 5.86
N PRO A 305 -12.88 0.27 7.14
CA PRO A 305 -12.61 -1.13 7.45
C PRO A 305 -13.66 -2.05 6.84
N GLY A 306 -13.23 -3.21 6.33
CA GLY A 306 -14.09 -4.15 5.62
C GLY A 306 -13.35 -4.95 4.56
N ASP A 307 -14.12 -5.66 3.76
CA ASP A 307 -13.63 -6.52 2.69
C ASP A 307 -13.57 -5.77 1.36
N TYR A 308 -12.42 -5.92 0.69
CA TYR A 308 -12.12 -5.38 -0.63
C TYR A 308 -11.59 -6.51 -1.52
N GLN A 309 -11.48 -6.21 -2.80
CA GLN A 309 -10.78 -7.05 -3.78
C GLN A 309 -9.74 -6.21 -4.49
N VAL A 310 -8.57 -6.79 -4.72
CA VAL A 310 -7.54 -6.25 -5.59
C VAL A 310 -7.64 -6.97 -6.91
N LYS A 311 -7.74 -6.23 -8.02
CA LYS A 311 -7.76 -6.78 -9.37
C LYS A 311 -6.57 -6.25 -10.15
N LEU A 312 -5.66 -7.13 -10.53
CA LEU A 312 -4.52 -6.84 -11.38
C LEU A 312 -4.86 -7.20 -12.82
N THR A 313 -4.71 -6.26 -13.75
CA THR A 313 -4.97 -6.48 -15.18
C THR A 313 -3.72 -6.18 -16.02
N VAL A 314 -3.36 -7.11 -16.90
CA VAL A 314 -2.26 -6.97 -17.87
C VAL A 314 -2.62 -7.76 -19.14
N GLY A 315 -2.41 -7.20 -20.32
CA GLY A 315 -2.68 -7.97 -21.55
C GLY A 315 -4.15 -8.33 -21.78
N GLY A 316 -5.08 -7.58 -21.19
CA GLY A 316 -6.51 -7.90 -21.16
C GLY A 316 -6.89 -9.10 -20.27
N LYS A 317 -5.94 -9.69 -19.55
CA LYS A 317 -6.18 -10.74 -18.56
C LYS A 317 -6.15 -10.14 -17.16
N SER A 318 -7.06 -10.58 -16.29
CA SER A 318 -7.13 -10.11 -14.91
C SER A 318 -7.03 -11.26 -13.90
N GLN A 319 -6.35 -11.01 -12.78
CA GLN A 319 -6.41 -11.82 -11.57
C GLN A 319 -6.99 -10.98 -10.44
N THR A 320 -7.75 -11.62 -9.56
CA THR A 320 -8.35 -10.97 -8.40
C THR A 320 -7.95 -11.70 -7.13
N ALA A 321 -7.63 -10.94 -6.08
CA ALA A 321 -7.35 -11.46 -4.74
C ALA A 321 -8.15 -10.69 -3.68
N PRO A 322 -8.62 -11.35 -2.61
CA PRO A 322 -9.30 -10.67 -1.51
C PRO A 322 -8.32 -9.84 -0.69
N LEU A 323 -8.76 -8.69 -0.19
CA LEU A 323 -8.03 -7.81 0.72
C LEU A 323 -8.94 -7.47 1.90
N HIS A 324 -8.49 -7.73 3.13
CA HIS A 324 -9.21 -7.34 4.33
C HIS A 324 -8.55 -6.10 4.94
N LEU A 325 -9.33 -5.03 5.17
CA LEU A 325 -8.90 -3.84 5.89
C LEU A 325 -9.48 -3.86 7.30
N ALA A 326 -8.64 -4.07 8.30
CA ALA A 326 -9.04 -4.08 9.70
C ALA A 326 -8.97 -2.67 10.33
N THR A 327 -9.86 -2.45 11.30
CA THR A 327 -9.86 -1.24 12.14
C THR A 327 -8.56 -1.13 12.93
N ASP A 328 -8.07 0.10 13.15
CA ASP A 328 -6.96 0.34 14.07
C ASP A 328 -7.33 -0.20 15.48
N PRO A 329 -6.56 -1.14 16.05
CA PRO A 329 -6.85 -1.69 17.38
C PRO A 329 -6.96 -0.63 18.49
N ARG A 330 -6.36 0.55 18.31
CA ARG A 330 -6.41 1.69 19.25
C ARG A 330 -7.73 2.44 19.20
N THR A 331 -8.50 2.32 18.13
CA THR A 331 -9.77 3.02 17.89
C THR A 331 -10.99 2.08 17.85
N LYS A 332 -10.82 0.84 18.34
CA LYS A 332 -11.89 -0.16 18.44
C LYS A 332 -13.16 0.41 19.07
N GLY A 333 -14.32 0.20 18.45
CA GLY A 333 -15.61 0.74 18.90
C GLY A 333 -16.00 2.07 18.25
N GLN A 334 -15.17 2.65 17.39
CA GLN A 334 -15.46 3.89 16.64
C GLN A 334 -16.03 3.63 15.24
N GLU A 335 -16.45 2.41 14.90
CA GLU A 335 -16.84 2.02 13.54
C GLU A 335 -17.98 2.90 12.99
N ALA A 336 -19.01 3.16 13.81
CA ALA A 336 -20.12 4.03 13.44
C ALA A 336 -19.69 5.51 13.26
N ALA A 337 -18.71 5.97 14.04
CA ALA A 337 -18.17 7.32 13.95
C ALA A 337 -17.36 7.50 12.66
N VAL A 338 -16.49 6.52 12.35
CA VAL A 338 -15.70 6.46 11.10
C VAL A 338 -16.61 6.35 9.88
N GLN A 339 -17.72 5.60 9.95
CA GLN A 339 -18.72 5.57 8.86
C GLN A 339 -19.32 6.94 8.55
N LYS A 340 -19.67 7.72 9.58
CA LYS A 340 -20.20 9.09 9.41
C LYS A 340 -19.12 10.03 8.86
N GLN A 341 -17.89 9.90 9.33
CA GLN A 341 -16.74 10.64 8.81
C GLN A 341 -16.51 10.35 7.33
N PHE A 342 -16.45 9.08 6.94
CA PHE A 342 -16.30 8.66 5.55
C PHE A 342 -17.42 9.20 4.66
N THR A 343 -18.66 9.22 5.17
CA THR A 343 -19.80 9.80 4.44
C THR A 343 -19.58 11.28 4.16
N LEU A 344 -19.15 12.06 5.17
CA LEU A 344 -18.85 13.48 4.99
C LEU A 344 -17.64 13.71 4.07
N ALA A 345 -16.57 12.93 4.23
CA ALA A 345 -15.37 13.02 3.40
C ALA A 345 -15.69 12.71 1.93
N THR A 346 -16.53 11.71 1.66
CA THR A 346 -17.04 11.39 0.31
C THR A 346 -17.84 12.57 -0.26
N GLN A 347 -18.74 13.16 0.52
CA GLN A 347 -19.51 14.33 0.09
C GLN A 347 -18.62 15.54 -0.23
N VAL A 348 -17.57 15.78 0.57
CA VAL A 348 -16.58 16.83 0.30
C VAL A 348 -15.82 16.54 -0.99
N ASN A 349 -15.35 15.31 -1.19
CA ASN A 349 -14.68 14.89 -2.42
C ASN A 349 -15.55 15.12 -3.67
N ASP A 350 -16.84 14.81 -3.58
CA ASP A 350 -17.81 15.04 -4.65
C ASP A 350 -18.00 16.55 -4.92
N ARG A 351 -18.07 17.38 -3.87
CA ARG A 351 -18.17 18.84 -4.02
C ARG A 351 -16.91 19.45 -4.63
N ILE A 352 -15.72 18.98 -4.25
CA ILE A 352 -14.46 19.38 -4.88
C ILE A 352 -14.48 18.99 -6.37
N SER A 353 -14.89 17.77 -6.70
CA SER A 353 -15.02 17.32 -8.09
C SER A 353 -15.97 18.20 -8.91
N GLN A 354 -17.13 18.58 -8.35
CA GLN A 354 -18.08 19.49 -9.01
C GLN A 354 -17.47 20.88 -9.25
N LEU A 355 -16.74 21.41 -8.26
CA LEU A 355 -16.00 22.66 -8.39
C LEU A 355 -14.97 22.58 -9.51
N HIS A 356 -14.16 21.51 -9.53
CA HIS A 356 -13.11 21.31 -10.52
C HIS A 356 -13.67 21.13 -11.93
N GLN A 357 -14.78 20.40 -12.08
CA GLN A 357 -15.51 20.29 -13.34
C GLN A 357 -16.00 21.66 -13.85
N ALA A 358 -16.52 22.50 -12.95
CA ALA A 358 -16.96 23.85 -13.30
C ALA A 358 -15.79 24.71 -13.80
N VAL A 359 -14.66 24.71 -13.08
CA VAL A 359 -13.43 25.43 -13.50
C VAL A 359 -12.91 24.89 -14.83
N ASN A 360 -12.82 23.57 -15.00
CA ASN A 360 -12.35 22.95 -16.24
C ASN A 360 -13.26 23.30 -17.43
N ALA A 361 -14.58 23.33 -17.25
CA ALA A 361 -15.52 23.73 -18.30
C ALA A 361 -15.38 25.22 -18.66
N ILE A 362 -15.15 26.09 -17.67
CA ILE A 362 -14.87 27.51 -17.92
C ILE A 362 -13.59 27.65 -18.75
N ARG A 363 -12.49 27.01 -18.31
CA ARG A 363 -11.18 27.09 -18.99
C ARG A 363 -11.22 26.52 -20.42
N ASP A 364 -11.97 25.45 -20.65
CA ASP A 364 -12.20 24.91 -22.00
C ASP A 364 -12.85 25.97 -22.91
N LEU A 365 -13.97 26.56 -22.48
CA LEU A 365 -14.67 27.61 -23.26
C LEU A 365 -13.79 28.85 -23.48
N LYS A 366 -13.06 29.30 -22.46
CA LYS A 366 -12.10 30.41 -22.59
C LYS A 366 -11.03 30.13 -23.63
N SER A 367 -10.48 28.92 -23.65
CA SER A 367 -9.47 28.53 -24.64
C SER A 367 -10.03 28.56 -26.06
N GLN A 368 -11.30 28.19 -26.25
CA GLN A 368 -11.98 28.24 -27.54
C GLN A 368 -12.21 29.70 -27.98
N ILE A 369 -12.65 30.58 -27.07
CA ILE A 369 -12.81 32.02 -27.33
C ILE A 369 -11.47 32.66 -27.73
N GLN A 370 -10.39 32.36 -26.99
CA GLN A 370 -9.04 32.82 -27.33
C GLN A 370 -8.59 32.32 -28.71
N ALA A 371 -8.91 31.07 -29.07
CA ALA A 371 -8.61 30.53 -30.38
C ALA A 371 -9.38 31.23 -31.52
N LEU A 372 -10.63 31.65 -31.26
CA LEU A 372 -11.41 32.46 -32.20
C LEU A 372 -10.74 33.82 -32.42
N HIS A 373 -10.38 34.53 -31.36
CA HIS A 373 -9.66 35.81 -31.45
C HIS A 373 -8.35 35.70 -32.22
N LYS A 374 -7.54 34.68 -31.90
CA LYS A 374 -6.26 34.45 -32.57
C LYS A 374 -6.41 34.24 -34.09
N ARG A 375 -7.52 33.64 -34.53
CA ARG A 375 -7.76 33.32 -35.95
C ARG A 375 -8.51 34.43 -36.70
N PHE A 376 -9.37 35.18 -36.01
CA PHE A 376 -10.38 36.02 -36.64
C PHE A 376 -10.47 37.45 -36.09
N GLY A 377 -9.61 37.84 -35.14
CA GLY A 377 -9.70 39.11 -34.42
C GLY A 377 -9.59 40.37 -35.30
N ASP A 378 -8.94 40.27 -36.46
CA ASP A 378 -8.77 41.41 -37.38
C ASP A 378 -9.99 41.66 -38.29
N ASP A 379 -10.94 40.72 -38.38
CA ASP A 379 -12.10 40.84 -39.25
C ASP A 379 -13.18 41.75 -38.62
N GLN A 380 -13.33 42.95 -39.19
CA GLN A 380 -14.31 43.92 -38.70
C GLN A 380 -15.75 43.43 -38.73
N ARG A 381 -16.09 42.47 -39.61
CA ARG A 381 -17.44 41.91 -39.72
C ARG A 381 -17.78 41.02 -38.52
N LEU A 382 -16.77 40.47 -37.88
CA LEU A 382 -16.90 39.52 -36.78
C LEU A 382 -16.90 40.20 -35.40
N LYS A 383 -16.65 41.52 -35.35
CA LYS A 383 -16.63 42.31 -34.11
C LYS A 383 -17.84 42.07 -33.19
N PRO A 384 -19.10 42.03 -33.67
CA PRO A 384 -20.24 41.81 -32.78
C PRO A 384 -20.22 40.42 -32.12
N ALA A 385 -19.84 39.38 -32.88
CA ALA A 385 -19.77 38.01 -32.37
C ALA A 385 -18.60 37.83 -31.38
N LEU A 386 -17.44 38.42 -31.69
CA LEU A 386 -16.28 38.42 -30.78
C LEU A 386 -16.55 39.20 -29.50
N ALA A 387 -17.22 40.36 -29.57
CA ALA A 387 -17.61 41.12 -28.38
C ALA A 387 -18.60 40.36 -27.49
N ALA A 388 -19.55 39.61 -28.08
CA ALA A 388 -20.44 38.74 -27.32
C ALA A 388 -19.69 37.57 -26.66
N ALA A 389 -18.66 37.03 -27.33
CA ALA A 389 -17.78 36.03 -26.74
C ALA A 389 -16.93 36.61 -25.59
N ASP A 390 -16.45 37.84 -25.71
CA ASP A 390 -15.71 38.55 -24.65
C ASP A 390 -16.58 38.81 -23.42
N ASP A 391 -17.83 39.20 -23.61
CA ASP A 391 -18.80 39.36 -22.50
C ASP A 391 -19.05 38.02 -21.78
N LEU A 392 -19.16 36.92 -22.53
CA LEU A 392 -19.27 35.59 -21.94
C LEU A 392 -18.00 35.19 -21.18
N ASP A 393 -16.80 35.43 -21.73
CA ASP A 393 -15.53 35.21 -21.04
C ASP A 393 -15.43 36.01 -19.74
N HIS A 394 -15.83 37.28 -19.77
CA HIS A 394 -15.86 38.14 -18.60
C HIS A 394 -16.78 37.59 -17.50
N LYS A 395 -18.03 37.25 -17.84
CA LYS A 395 -19.00 36.66 -16.91
C LYS A 395 -18.51 35.32 -16.34
N MET A 396 -17.90 34.46 -17.16
CA MET A 396 -17.32 33.20 -16.70
C MET A 396 -16.10 33.43 -15.80
N SER A 397 -15.30 34.46 -16.07
CA SER A 397 -14.15 34.85 -15.24
C SER A 397 -14.56 35.27 -13.83
N GLU A 398 -15.66 35.99 -13.70
CA GLU A 398 -16.20 36.35 -12.38
C GLU A 398 -16.59 35.11 -11.56
N VAL A 399 -17.13 34.07 -12.21
CA VAL A 399 -17.44 32.80 -11.56
C VAL A 399 -16.15 32.05 -11.20
N GLU A 400 -15.21 31.92 -12.13
CA GLU A 400 -13.94 31.22 -11.90
C GLU A 400 -13.17 31.81 -10.72
N GLN A 401 -13.11 33.14 -10.61
CA GLN A 401 -12.44 33.85 -9.51
C GLN A 401 -13.08 33.63 -8.13
N LYS A 402 -14.33 33.14 -8.07
CA LYS A 402 -14.98 32.71 -6.81
C LYS A 402 -14.72 31.25 -6.50
N LEU A 403 -14.49 30.43 -7.53
CA LEU A 403 -14.23 29.00 -7.40
C LEU A 403 -12.76 28.74 -7.03
N ILE A 404 -11.81 29.39 -7.70
CA ILE A 404 -10.37 29.15 -7.56
C ILE A 404 -9.56 30.46 -7.62
N GLN A 405 -8.45 30.54 -6.91
CA GLN A 405 -7.54 31.68 -7.00
C GLN A 405 -6.71 31.63 -8.29
N VAL A 406 -7.17 32.36 -9.32
CA VAL A 406 -6.55 32.37 -10.66
C VAL A 406 -5.15 33.00 -10.72
N ASN A 407 -4.74 33.75 -9.68
CA ASN A 407 -3.44 34.40 -9.63
C ASN A 407 -2.34 33.54 -8.99
N MET A 408 -2.68 32.37 -8.43
CA MET A 408 -1.68 31.47 -7.84
C MET A 408 -0.77 30.90 -8.92
N LYS A 409 0.55 31.09 -8.75
CA LYS A 409 1.61 30.58 -9.63
C LYS A 409 2.69 29.81 -8.86
N GLY A 410 2.41 29.47 -7.61
CA GLY A 410 3.29 28.77 -6.67
C GLY A 410 2.49 28.34 -5.44
N SER A 411 3.01 27.37 -4.67
CA SER A 411 2.31 26.80 -3.52
C SER A 411 2.13 27.78 -2.38
N GLU A 412 3.12 28.64 -2.13
CA GLU A 412 3.07 29.72 -1.12
C GLU A 412 2.32 30.98 -1.61
N ALA A 413 1.69 30.93 -2.78
CA ALA A 413 0.93 32.08 -3.29
C ALA A 413 -0.29 32.42 -2.42
N ASN A 414 -0.74 31.51 -1.55
CA ASN A 414 -1.72 31.78 -0.49
C ASN A 414 -1.25 32.82 0.55
N LEU A 415 0.06 33.10 0.66
CA LEU A 415 0.58 34.22 1.45
C LEU A 415 0.30 35.58 0.80
N ALA A 416 0.15 35.61 -0.53
CA ALA A 416 -0.04 36.83 -1.30
C ALA A 416 -1.51 37.05 -1.74
N PHE A 417 -2.29 35.97 -1.84
CA PHE A 417 -3.66 36.00 -2.35
C PHE A 417 -4.62 35.26 -1.41
N PRO A 418 -5.87 35.73 -1.26
CA PRO A 418 -6.85 35.07 -0.42
C PRO A 418 -7.27 33.70 -0.99
N ASP A 419 -7.53 32.76 -0.09
CA ASP A 419 -8.10 31.45 -0.41
C ASP A 419 -9.52 31.57 -0.99
N MET A 420 -9.78 30.85 -2.07
CA MET A 420 -11.11 30.74 -2.68
C MET A 420 -11.77 29.41 -2.28
N LEU A 421 -12.90 29.08 -2.90
CA LEU A 421 -13.66 27.88 -2.53
C LEU A 421 -12.83 26.60 -2.65
N ASN A 422 -12.00 26.48 -3.70
CA ASN A 422 -11.11 25.35 -3.93
C ASN A 422 -10.18 25.10 -2.71
N GLU A 423 -9.43 26.11 -2.30
CA GLU A 423 -8.44 26.00 -1.22
C GLU A 423 -9.11 25.78 0.14
N ARG A 424 -10.30 26.37 0.34
CA ARG A 424 -11.10 26.18 1.56
C ARG A 424 -11.69 24.77 1.66
N PHE A 425 -12.16 24.20 0.55
CA PHE A 425 -12.60 22.79 0.54
C PHE A 425 -11.43 21.83 0.72
N ASP A 426 -10.29 22.10 0.06
CA ASP A 426 -9.07 21.31 0.21
C ASP A 426 -8.60 21.28 1.67
N THR A 427 -8.44 22.45 2.29
CA THR A 427 -8.10 22.56 3.72
C THR A 427 -9.11 21.84 4.61
N PHE A 428 -10.41 21.99 4.31
CA PHE A 428 -11.46 21.34 5.09
C PHE A 428 -11.43 19.81 4.95
N SER A 429 -11.08 19.27 3.79
CA SER A 429 -10.96 17.82 3.57
C SER A 429 -9.92 17.18 4.50
N HIS A 430 -8.77 17.82 4.66
CA HIS A 430 -7.71 17.37 5.58
C HIS A 430 -8.15 17.40 7.05
N LEU A 431 -8.95 18.39 7.45
CA LEU A 431 -9.46 18.53 8.82
C LEU A 431 -10.51 17.48 9.19
N ILE A 432 -11.23 16.93 8.21
CA ILE A 432 -12.21 15.87 8.47
C ILE A 432 -11.50 14.59 8.91
N GLU A 433 -10.36 14.27 8.32
CA GLU A 433 -9.69 12.97 8.45
C GLU A 433 -8.51 12.96 9.43
N TYR A 434 -8.34 13.97 10.27
CA TYR A 434 -7.20 14.05 11.20
C TYR A 434 -7.15 12.92 12.25
N GLY A 435 -8.25 12.20 12.48
CA GLY A 435 -8.32 11.02 13.34
C GLY A 435 -9.64 10.29 13.18
N ASP A 436 -9.85 9.19 13.91
CA ASP A 436 -11.04 8.35 13.76
C ASP A 436 -12.16 8.80 14.71
N ALA A 437 -12.94 9.79 14.29
CA ALA A 437 -13.99 10.38 15.11
C ALA A 437 -15.20 10.83 14.28
N GLU A 438 -16.35 10.98 14.96
CA GLU A 438 -17.58 11.48 14.34
C GLU A 438 -17.42 12.96 13.96
N PRO A 439 -17.89 13.39 12.77
CA PRO A 439 -17.89 14.80 12.42
C PRO A 439 -18.60 15.67 13.45
N THR A 440 -17.92 16.69 13.91
CA THR A 440 -18.45 17.67 14.86
C THR A 440 -19.50 18.56 14.20
N LYS A 441 -20.39 19.14 15.00
CA LYS A 441 -21.38 20.11 14.51
C LYS A 441 -20.75 21.28 13.74
N PRO A 442 -19.65 21.92 14.21
CA PRO A 442 -18.95 22.94 13.43
C PRO A 442 -18.44 22.45 12.07
N GLN A 443 -17.93 21.22 11.96
CA GLN A 443 -17.52 20.66 10.66
C GLN A 443 -18.71 20.52 9.71
N LEU A 444 -19.85 20.03 10.19
CA LEU A 444 -21.08 19.93 9.39
C LEU A 444 -21.59 21.31 8.94
N ASP A 445 -21.50 22.32 9.81
CA ASP A 445 -21.90 23.70 9.49
C ASP A 445 -20.97 24.33 8.44
N VAL A 446 -19.66 24.07 8.53
CA VAL A 446 -18.67 24.50 7.51
C VAL A 446 -18.96 23.83 6.17
N PHE A 447 -19.23 22.53 6.16
CA PHE A 447 -19.60 21.80 4.93
C PHE A 447 -20.85 22.42 4.27
N GLN A 448 -21.88 22.71 5.06
CA GLN A 448 -23.10 23.33 4.55
C GLN A 448 -22.86 24.74 4.01
N MET A 449 -22.04 25.54 4.69
CA MET A 449 -21.65 26.88 4.26
C MET A 449 -20.90 26.84 2.92
N LEU A 450 -19.86 26.01 2.81
CA LEU A 450 -19.06 25.89 1.57
C LEU A 450 -19.90 25.33 0.42
N SER A 451 -20.75 24.32 0.69
CA SER A 451 -21.66 23.77 -0.31
C SER A 451 -22.64 24.82 -0.84
N SER A 452 -23.21 25.64 0.04
CA SER A 452 -24.16 26.69 -0.38
C SER A 452 -23.48 27.76 -1.24
N GLN A 453 -22.23 28.12 -0.93
CA GLN A 453 -21.43 29.06 -1.73
C GLN A 453 -21.07 28.47 -3.11
N LEU A 454 -20.75 27.17 -3.17
CA LEU A 454 -20.52 26.48 -4.43
C LEU A 454 -21.80 26.39 -5.27
N ASP A 455 -22.94 26.03 -4.67
CA ASP A 455 -24.23 25.91 -5.36
C ASP A 455 -24.65 27.25 -6.00
N GLU A 456 -24.36 28.39 -5.38
CA GLU A 456 -24.55 29.72 -5.96
C GLU A 456 -23.75 29.90 -7.26
N GLN A 457 -22.46 29.54 -7.25
CA GLN A 457 -21.59 29.66 -8.41
C GLN A 457 -21.94 28.65 -9.52
N LEU A 458 -22.29 27.42 -9.15
CA LEU A 458 -22.76 26.41 -10.10
C LEU A 458 -24.06 26.83 -10.78
N LYS A 459 -25.00 27.43 -10.03
CA LYS A 459 -26.23 27.99 -10.60
C LYS A 459 -25.93 29.12 -11.58
N ARG A 460 -25.01 30.03 -11.23
CA ARG A 460 -24.59 31.12 -12.12
C ARG A 460 -23.95 30.59 -13.40
N LEU A 461 -23.06 29.60 -13.29
CA LEU A 461 -22.46 28.94 -14.45
C LEU A 461 -23.52 28.23 -15.31
N ALA A 462 -24.49 27.55 -14.69
CA ALA A 462 -25.59 26.91 -15.41
C ALA A 462 -26.44 27.91 -16.19
N GLN A 463 -26.72 29.09 -15.62
CA GLN A 463 -27.39 30.18 -16.34
C GLN A 463 -26.57 30.65 -17.55
N LEU A 464 -25.26 30.89 -17.37
CA LEU A 464 -24.38 31.26 -18.48
C LEU A 464 -24.36 30.19 -19.58
N LYS A 465 -24.35 28.91 -19.21
CA LYS A 465 -24.35 27.78 -20.17
C LYS A 465 -25.69 27.62 -20.89
N ASN A 466 -26.80 27.86 -20.22
CA ASN A 466 -28.13 27.59 -20.76
C ASN A 466 -28.77 28.80 -21.45
N GLU A 467 -28.34 30.02 -21.13
CA GLU A 467 -28.93 31.25 -21.64
C GLU A 467 -27.97 32.07 -22.49
N ASP A 468 -26.77 32.37 -22.00
CA ASP A 468 -25.79 33.22 -22.71
C ASP A 468 -25.06 32.43 -23.80
N LEU A 469 -24.54 31.23 -23.51
CA LEU A 469 -23.77 30.43 -24.46
C LEU A 469 -24.55 30.09 -25.74
N PRO A 470 -25.85 29.73 -25.72
CA PRO A 470 -26.61 29.51 -26.96
C PRO A 470 -26.78 30.79 -27.79
N LYS A 471 -26.96 31.94 -27.15
CA LYS A 471 -27.06 33.24 -27.85
C LYS A 471 -25.75 33.59 -28.53
N VAL A 472 -24.63 33.44 -27.82
CA VAL A 472 -23.28 33.64 -28.37
C VAL A 472 -22.99 32.64 -29.49
N SER A 473 -23.35 31.36 -29.30
CA SER A 473 -23.16 30.31 -30.30
C SER A 473 -23.94 30.57 -31.58
N GLU A 474 -25.16 31.09 -31.49
CA GLU A 474 -25.95 31.47 -32.66
C GLU A 474 -25.32 32.66 -33.41
N MET A 475 -24.80 33.66 -32.69
CA MET A 475 -24.05 34.76 -33.32
C MET A 475 -22.77 34.28 -34.02
N ILE A 476 -22.03 33.37 -33.38
CA ILE A 476 -20.83 32.72 -33.95
C ILE A 476 -21.21 31.91 -35.19
N LYS A 477 -22.33 31.18 -35.17
CA LYS A 477 -22.81 30.39 -36.30
C LYS A 477 -23.25 31.27 -37.46
N GLN A 478 -24.00 32.34 -37.20
CA GLN A 478 -24.40 33.32 -38.23
C GLN A 478 -23.20 34.00 -38.88
N ALA A 479 -22.11 34.12 -38.12
CA ALA A 479 -20.81 34.60 -38.57
C ALA A 479 -19.95 33.54 -39.29
N ASN A 480 -20.42 32.31 -39.49
CA ASN A 480 -19.69 31.17 -40.06
C ASN A 480 -18.38 30.84 -39.32
N LEU A 481 -18.36 31.01 -37.99
CA LEU A 481 -17.24 30.67 -37.13
C LEU A 481 -17.38 29.26 -36.50
N PRO A 482 -16.26 28.63 -36.07
CA PRO A 482 -16.33 27.39 -35.30
C PRO A 482 -17.17 27.56 -34.03
N ALA A 483 -18.12 26.64 -33.81
CA ALA A 483 -18.99 26.67 -32.63
C ALA A 483 -18.22 26.45 -31.33
N LEU A 484 -18.68 27.12 -30.27
CA LEU A 484 -18.24 26.85 -28.90
C LEU A 484 -18.94 25.59 -28.40
N ILE A 485 -18.17 24.64 -27.85
CA ILE A 485 -18.67 23.34 -27.41
C ILE A 485 -18.17 23.08 -26.00
N ILE A 486 -19.06 22.63 -25.11
CA ILE A 486 -18.65 22.09 -23.82
C ILE A 486 -18.31 20.63 -24.03
N THR A 487 -17.04 20.27 -23.94
CA THR A 487 -16.67 18.86 -23.86
C THR A 487 -16.87 18.37 -22.43
N GLU A 488 -17.93 17.58 -22.22
CA GLU A 488 -18.01 16.78 -20.99
C GLU A 488 -16.96 15.68 -21.06
N LYS A 489 -15.78 15.93 -20.47
CA LYS A 489 -14.84 14.86 -20.17
C LYS A 489 -15.51 13.95 -19.14
N LYS A 490 -16.03 12.81 -19.61
CA LYS A 490 -16.40 11.72 -18.71
C LYS A 490 -15.15 11.30 -17.94
N SER A 491 -15.25 11.24 -16.62
CA SER A 491 -14.27 10.56 -15.77
C SER A 491 -14.16 9.12 -16.27
N GLY A 492 -12.95 8.73 -16.67
CA GLY A 492 -12.61 7.36 -17.05
C GLY A 492 -11.97 6.64 -15.89
#